data_AF-A0A7J7DUK7-F1
#
_entry.id   AF-A0A7J7DUK7-F1
#
_cell.length_a   1.000
_cell.length_b   1.000
_cell.length_c   1.000
_cell.angle_alpha   90.00
_cell.angle_beta   90.00
_cell.angle_gamma   90.00
#
_symmetry.space_group_name_H-M   'P 1'
#
loop_
_entity.id
_entity.type
_entity.pdbx_description
1 polymer ?
#
loop_
_entity_poly.entity_id
_entity_poly.type
_entity_poly.pdbx_seq_one_letter_code
_entity_poly.pdbx_strand_id
1 'polypeptide(L)'
;MDEIKMTDLGTPLAEGVKLPQLCLQPGKIAVIVRKWDQQEERLIKVPEEEEERYCHAVRSFEFDRHLGPYGLNQWGEWKQLSNYLTKSVIERIEPIGGEITVTLESDMVTNAHKSTAEKALDEQLGIGKFSRSDDKSQSRGCYYTLIPRVVKRGGMNVEELTSLNLDKTQLLESILIKDFGGSEDLLLGELQFSYIAFLMGQSLAAFLQWKSLVSLLLSCTEAVSACVHCRISVFD
;
A
#
# COMPACT_ATOMS: atom_id res chain seq x y z
N MET A 1 -49.67 34.03 -17.38
CA MET A 1 -50.61 32.89 -17.31
C MET A 1 -49.83 31.59 -17.37
N ASP A 2 -49.26 31.05 -16.31
CA ASP A 2 -48.82 31.49 -14.97
C ASP A 2 -47.92 30.32 -14.50
N GLU A 3 -46.68 30.58 -14.11
CA GLU A 3 -46.25 30.65 -12.71
C GLU A 3 -46.65 29.41 -11.89
N ILE A 4 -45.69 28.50 -11.67
CA ILE A 4 -45.75 27.54 -10.55
C ILE A 4 -44.54 27.81 -9.67
N LYS A 5 -44.81 28.49 -8.55
CA LYS A 5 -43.92 28.69 -7.41
C LYS A 5 -43.96 27.45 -6.50
N MET A 6 -42.82 27.28 -5.83
CA MET A 6 -42.56 26.41 -4.68
C MET A 6 -43.70 26.30 -3.67
N THR A 7 -43.88 25.10 -3.14
CA THR A 7 -44.17 24.90 -1.72
C THR A 7 -43.20 23.85 -1.17
N ASP A 8 -42.32 24.35 -0.32
CA ASP A 8 -41.47 23.64 0.61
C ASP A 8 -42.36 23.07 1.74
N LEU A 9 -42.24 21.78 2.04
CA LEU A 9 -42.70 21.19 3.29
C LEU A 9 -41.57 20.32 3.80
N GLY A 10 -40.89 20.85 4.81
CA GLY A 10 -39.69 20.27 5.38
C GLY A 10 -39.93 18.99 6.18
N THR A 11 -38.78 18.32 6.34
CA THR A 11 -38.34 17.35 7.36
C THR A 11 -38.84 15.90 7.29
N PRO A 12 -38.04 14.91 7.78
CA PRO A 12 -36.63 14.95 8.18
C PRO A 12 -35.75 13.85 7.53
N LEU A 13 -34.44 14.07 7.64
CA LEU A 13 -33.34 13.10 7.64
C LEU A 13 -33.78 11.62 7.68
N ALA A 14 -33.67 10.92 6.55
CA ALA A 14 -33.70 9.47 6.56
C ALA A 14 -32.36 8.95 7.07
N GLU A 15 -32.44 8.28 8.22
CA GLU A 15 -31.37 7.60 8.94
C GLU A 15 -30.57 6.65 8.04
N GLY A 16 -29.30 6.49 8.42
CA GLY A 16 -28.23 5.87 7.65
C GLY A 16 -28.57 4.53 7.02
N VAL A 17 -28.53 4.51 5.69
CA VAL A 17 -28.40 3.30 4.90
C VAL A 17 -26.96 2.79 5.05
N LYS A 18 -26.74 1.90 6.03
CA LYS A 18 -25.49 1.14 6.21
C LYS A 18 -25.40 0.09 5.11
N LEU A 19 -24.76 0.43 3.98
CA LEU A 19 -24.42 -0.56 2.96
C LEU A 19 -23.08 -1.20 3.30
N PRO A 20 -23.01 -2.54 3.42
CA PRO A 20 -21.74 -3.23 3.51
C PRO A 20 -21.01 -3.16 2.17
N GLN A 21 -19.72 -2.82 2.19
CA GLN A 21 -18.88 -2.77 1.00
C GLN A 21 -18.30 -4.16 0.75
N LEU A 22 -18.55 -4.71 -0.45
CA LEU A 22 -18.21 -6.08 -0.86
C LEU A 22 -17.12 -6.07 -1.94
N CYS A 23 -16.03 -6.82 -1.73
CA CYS A 23 -14.95 -7.00 -2.72
C CYS A 23 -14.84 -8.49 -3.10
N LEU A 24 -14.72 -8.80 -4.39
CA LEU A 24 -14.62 -10.16 -4.93
C LEU A 24 -13.19 -10.47 -5.45
N GLN A 25 -12.67 -11.67 -5.18
CA GLN A 25 -11.44 -12.20 -5.81
C GLN A 25 -11.76 -13.26 -6.89
N PRO A 26 -10.95 -13.42 -7.96
CA PRO A 26 -11.19 -14.42 -8.99
C PRO A 26 -10.60 -15.79 -8.61
N GLY A 27 -11.41 -16.85 -8.67
CA GLY A 27 -11.00 -18.27 -8.56
C GLY A 27 -11.63 -19.03 -7.40
N LYS A 28 -11.91 -18.33 -6.30
CA LYS A 28 -12.91 -18.68 -5.28
C LYS A 28 -13.67 -17.39 -5.03
N ILE A 29 -15.01 -17.41 -5.08
CA ILE A 29 -15.83 -16.26 -4.70
C ILE A 29 -15.65 -16.07 -3.19
N ALA A 30 -14.57 -15.39 -2.82
CA ALA A 30 -14.30 -14.91 -1.48
C ALA A 30 -15.14 -13.64 -1.32
N VAL A 31 -16.15 -13.72 -0.46
CA VAL A 31 -16.98 -12.60 -0.10
C VAL A 31 -16.37 -12.00 1.15
N ILE A 32 -15.94 -10.75 1.08
CA ILE A 32 -15.45 -10.00 2.25
C ILE A 32 -16.55 -9.03 2.67
N VAL A 33 -16.99 -9.12 3.92
CA VAL A 33 -18.07 -8.28 4.45
C VAL A 33 -17.49 -7.27 5.42
N ARG A 34 -17.74 -5.99 5.14
CA ARG A 34 -17.38 -4.88 6.03
C ARG A 34 -18.59 -4.02 6.32
N LYS A 35 -18.68 -3.50 7.54
CA LYS A 35 -19.76 -2.60 7.98
C LYS A 35 -19.18 -1.24 8.32
N TRP A 36 -19.85 -0.19 7.88
CA TRP A 36 -19.50 1.17 8.28
C TRP A 36 -19.83 1.40 9.76
N ASP A 37 -18.80 1.76 10.53
CA ASP A 37 -18.94 2.27 11.88
C ASP A 37 -18.93 3.80 11.85
N GLN A 38 -19.99 4.42 12.40
CA GLN A 38 -20.16 5.87 12.36
C GLN A 38 -19.33 6.60 13.44
N GLN A 39 -19.00 5.93 14.54
CA GLN A 39 -18.22 6.54 15.62
C GLN A 39 -16.74 6.57 15.24
N GLU A 40 -16.28 5.48 14.63
CA GLU A 40 -14.88 5.29 14.23
C GLU A 40 -14.60 5.75 12.78
N GLU A 41 -15.64 6.14 12.03
CA GLU A 41 -15.60 6.54 10.62
C GLU A 41 -14.79 5.57 9.73
N ARG A 42 -14.97 4.26 9.96
CA ARG A 42 -14.22 3.20 9.25
C ARG A 42 -15.03 1.93 8.98
N LEU A 43 -14.46 1.09 8.12
CA LEU A 43 -15.01 -0.20 7.73
C LEU A 43 -14.51 -1.34 8.65
N ILE A 44 -15.32 -1.71 9.63
CA ILE A 44 -15.00 -2.78 10.57
C ILE A 44 -15.41 -4.16 10.04
N LYS A 45 -14.68 -5.20 10.47
CA LYS A 45 -15.09 -6.59 10.25
C LYS A 45 -16.36 -6.87 11.06
N VAL A 46 -17.29 -7.59 10.44
CA VAL A 46 -18.50 -8.06 11.13
C VAL A 46 -18.20 -9.38 11.86
N PRO A 47 -18.96 -9.76 12.89
CA PRO A 47 -18.86 -11.08 13.51
C PRO A 47 -19.08 -12.21 12.49
N GLU A 48 -18.46 -13.37 12.71
CA GLU A 48 -18.49 -14.53 11.80
C GLU A 48 -19.92 -14.96 11.46
N GLU A 49 -20.83 -15.00 12.46
CA GLU A 49 -22.25 -15.30 12.23
C GLU A 49 -22.94 -14.31 11.28
N GLU A 50 -22.60 -13.03 11.35
CA GLU A 50 -23.14 -12.04 10.41
C GLU A 50 -22.53 -12.23 9.03
N GLU A 51 -21.21 -12.44 8.96
CA GLU A 51 -20.47 -12.65 7.73
C GLU A 51 -21.03 -13.83 6.92
N GLU A 52 -21.32 -14.95 7.58
CA GLU A 52 -21.91 -16.13 6.93
C GLU A 52 -23.29 -15.84 6.32
N ARG A 53 -24.14 -15.09 7.03
CA ARG A 53 -25.47 -14.70 6.53
C ARG A 53 -25.36 -13.80 5.30
N TYR A 54 -24.47 -12.81 5.32
CA TYR A 54 -24.24 -11.95 4.16
C TYR A 54 -23.61 -12.72 3.00
N CYS A 55 -22.68 -13.65 3.26
CA CYS A 55 -22.12 -14.53 2.25
C CYS A 55 -23.21 -15.39 1.58
N HIS A 56 -24.15 -15.93 2.36
CA HIS A 56 -25.29 -16.66 1.82
C HIS A 56 -26.16 -15.77 0.92
N ALA A 57 -26.52 -14.57 1.38
CA ALA A 57 -27.35 -13.63 0.64
C ALA A 57 -26.69 -13.14 -0.68
N VAL A 58 -25.36 -13.00 -0.72
CA VAL A 58 -24.63 -12.72 -1.96
C VAL A 58 -24.70 -13.92 -2.92
N ARG A 59 -24.56 -15.15 -2.41
CA ARG A 59 -24.64 -16.37 -3.22
C ARG A 59 -26.06 -16.66 -3.72
N SER A 60 -27.10 -16.21 -3.00
CA SER A 60 -28.50 -16.29 -3.43
C SER A 60 -28.92 -15.13 -4.33
N PHE A 61 -27.99 -14.24 -4.71
CA PHE A 61 -28.22 -13.06 -5.57
C PHE A 61 -29.23 -12.05 -5.00
N GLU A 62 -29.48 -12.07 -3.69
CA GLU A 62 -30.43 -11.15 -3.05
C GLU A 62 -29.98 -9.68 -3.14
N PHE A 63 -28.67 -9.45 -3.22
CA PHE A 63 -28.09 -8.11 -3.30
C PHE A 63 -27.83 -7.60 -4.71
N ASP A 64 -28.02 -8.40 -5.77
CA ASP A 64 -27.64 -8.06 -7.15
C ASP A 64 -28.21 -6.71 -7.62
N ARG A 65 -29.43 -6.37 -7.19
CA ARG A 65 -30.09 -5.11 -7.55
C ARG A 65 -29.39 -3.86 -7.00
N HIS A 66 -28.58 -4.01 -5.95
CA HIS A 66 -27.91 -2.92 -5.25
C HIS A 66 -26.38 -2.99 -5.39
N LEU A 67 -25.86 -3.98 -6.13
CA LEU A 67 -24.42 -4.11 -6.39
C LEU A 67 -24.03 -3.31 -7.64
N GLY A 68 -22.92 -2.57 -7.53
CA GLY A 68 -22.29 -1.94 -8.68
C GLY A 68 -21.57 -2.99 -9.54
N PRO A 69 -21.70 -2.95 -10.88
CA PRO A 69 -20.93 -3.84 -11.74
C PRO A 69 -19.43 -3.56 -11.57
N TYR A 70 -18.64 -4.63 -11.46
CA TYR A 70 -17.18 -4.50 -11.40
C TYR A 70 -16.63 -4.01 -12.74
N GLY A 71 -15.70 -3.04 -12.71
CA GLY A 71 -15.12 -2.42 -13.89
C GLY A 71 -14.14 -3.35 -14.64
N LEU A 72 -14.65 -4.38 -15.31
CA LEU A 72 -13.83 -5.37 -16.05
C LEU A 72 -12.95 -4.76 -17.14
N ASN A 73 -13.30 -3.57 -17.63
CA ASN A 73 -12.50 -2.85 -18.63
C ASN A 73 -11.07 -2.55 -18.15
N GLN A 74 -10.89 -2.32 -16.83
CA GLN A 74 -9.59 -2.01 -16.21
C GLN A 74 -8.91 -3.26 -15.63
N TRP A 75 -9.52 -4.45 -15.77
CA TRP A 75 -8.99 -5.68 -15.19
C TRP A 75 -7.60 -6.05 -15.73
N GLY A 76 -7.36 -5.84 -17.02
CA GLY A 76 -6.07 -6.10 -17.64
C GLY A 76 -4.95 -5.24 -17.02
N GLU A 77 -5.22 -3.94 -16.89
CA GLU A 77 -4.30 -2.97 -16.27
C GLU A 77 -4.05 -3.33 -14.81
N TRP A 78 -5.12 -3.61 -14.04
CA TRP A 78 -5.00 -4.02 -12.64
C TRP A 78 -4.16 -5.29 -12.48
N LYS A 79 -4.36 -6.28 -13.36
CA LYS A 79 -3.60 -7.52 -13.34
C LYS A 79 -2.13 -7.30 -13.65
N GLN A 80 -1.79 -6.39 -14.56
CA GLN A 80 -0.39 -6.02 -14.83
C GLN A 80 0.24 -5.30 -13.64
N LEU A 81 -0.49 -4.38 -13.01
CA LEU A 81 -0.02 -3.63 -11.83
C LEU A 81 0.17 -4.50 -10.57
N SER A 82 -0.43 -5.70 -10.54
CA SER A 82 -0.47 -6.57 -9.36
C SER A 82 0.02 -8.00 -9.61
N ASN A 83 0.70 -8.27 -10.72
CA ASN A 83 1.10 -9.64 -11.09
C ASN A 83 2.11 -10.28 -10.12
N TYR A 84 2.90 -9.48 -9.38
CA TYR A 84 3.82 -9.96 -8.35
C TYR A 84 3.23 -9.87 -6.93
N LEU A 85 1.99 -9.36 -6.77
CA LEU A 85 1.29 -9.29 -5.48
C LEU A 85 0.70 -10.64 -5.09
N THR A 86 1.56 -11.50 -4.57
CA THR A 86 1.16 -12.77 -3.98
C THR A 86 0.69 -12.60 -2.53
N LYS A 87 -0.05 -13.59 -2.03
CA LYS A 87 -0.50 -13.62 -0.63
C LYS A 87 0.67 -13.51 0.36
N SER A 88 1.80 -14.18 0.07
CA SER A 88 3.01 -14.09 0.88
C SER A 88 3.65 -12.71 0.92
N VAL A 89 3.54 -11.94 -0.18
CA VAL A 89 4.01 -10.54 -0.21
C VAL A 89 3.14 -9.68 0.70
N ILE A 90 1.81 -9.85 0.62
CA ILE A 90 0.87 -9.09 1.45
C ILE A 90 1.07 -9.43 2.93
N GLU A 91 1.11 -10.71 3.30
CA GLU A 91 1.31 -11.14 4.70
C GLU A 91 2.63 -10.64 5.32
N ARG A 92 3.66 -10.43 4.49
CA ARG A 92 4.95 -9.90 4.94
C ARG A 92 4.91 -8.38 5.20
N ILE A 93 4.19 -7.64 4.37
CA ILE A 93 4.19 -6.17 4.39
C ILE A 93 3.03 -5.62 5.24
N GLU A 94 1.91 -6.34 5.33
CA GLU A 94 0.71 -5.85 6.00
C GLU A 94 0.97 -5.52 7.48
N PRO A 95 0.42 -4.41 7.99
CA PRO A 95 0.52 -4.07 9.40
C PRO A 95 -0.25 -5.10 10.25
N ILE A 96 0.11 -5.20 11.54
CA ILE A 96 -0.64 -6.02 12.49
C ILE A 96 -2.10 -5.56 12.52
N GLY A 97 -3.01 -6.45 12.11
CA GLY A 97 -4.44 -6.17 11.98
C GLY A 97 -4.93 -5.97 10.53
N GLY A 98 -4.03 -5.86 9.56
CA GLY A 98 -4.33 -5.81 8.11
C GLY A 98 -5.01 -4.52 7.64
N GLU A 99 -4.98 -3.46 8.44
CA GLU A 99 -5.56 -2.16 8.11
C GLU A 99 -4.47 -1.15 7.80
N ILE A 100 -4.43 -0.66 6.55
CA ILE A 100 -3.47 0.36 6.10
C ILE A 100 -4.13 1.72 6.22
N THR A 101 -3.69 2.54 7.18
CA THR A 101 -4.28 3.86 7.44
C THR A 101 -3.20 4.93 7.56
N VAL A 102 -3.37 6.03 6.81
CA VAL A 102 -2.43 7.17 6.76
C VAL A 102 -2.21 7.82 8.14
N THR A 103 -3.21 7.77 9.03
CA THR A 103 -3.14 8.35 10.37
C THR A 103 -2.09 7.70 11.29
N LEU A 104 -1.59 6.52 10.93
CA LEU A 104 -0.68 5.72 11.75
C LEU A 104 0.76 5.66 11.19
N GLU A 105 1.02 6.36 10.08
CA GLU A 105 2.32 6.32 9.38
C GLU A 105 3.39 7.26 9.95
N SER A 106 3.02 8.13 10.90
CA SER A 106 3.84 9.24 11.39
C SER A 106 5.19 8.82 11.99
N ASP A 107 5.31 7.60 12.52
CA ASP A 107 6.52 7.18 13.25
C ASP A 107 7.63 6.62 12.35
N MET A 108 7.31 6.13 11.15
CA MET A 108 8.25 5.38 10.30
C MET A 108 9.23 6.26 9.52
N VAL A 109 8.91 7.55 9.33
CA VAL A 109 9.66 8.48 8.46
C VAL A 109 10.85 9.14 9.18
N THR A 110 11.10 8.81 10.45
CA THR A 110 11.99 9.60 11.32
C THR A 110 13.49 9.25 11.23
N ASN A 111 13.87 8.04 10.78
CA ASN A 111 15.24 7.54 10.94
C ASN A 111 16.12 7.44 9.68
N ALA A 112 15.72 8.02 8.55
CA ALA A 112 16.55 8.04 7.33
C ALA A 112 17.25 9.40 7.11
N HIS A 113 18.46 9.39 6.51
CA HIS A 113 19.09 10.61 6.00
C HIS A 113 18.22 11.22 4.88
N LYS A 114 17.54 12.32 5.20
CA LYS A 114 16.57 12.99 4.32
C LYS A 114 17.26 13.91 3.32
N SER A 115 16.81 13.84 2.06
CA SER A 115 17.18 14.80 1.00
C SER A 115 16.65 16.20 1.32
N THR A 116 17.21 17.25 0.72
CA THR A 116 16.70 18.63 0.87
C THR A 116 15.21 18.74 0.54
N ALA A 117 14.76 18.06 -0.52
CA ALA A 117 13.34 18.03 -0.88
C ALA A 117 12.47 17.28 0.15
N GLU A 118 13.01 16.25 0.80
CA GLU A 118 12.29 15.48 1.83
C GLU A 118 12.21 16.27 3.13
N LYS A 119 13.26 17.02 3.48
CA LYS A 119 13.24 17.95 4.62
C LYS A 119 12.22 19.07 4.38
N ALA A 120 12.19 19.66 3.19
CA ALA A 120 11.19 20.66 2.83
C ALA A 120 9.76 20.09 2.89
N LEU A 121 9.57 18.84 2.48
CA LEU A 121 8.29 18.15 2.59
C LEU A 121 7.90 17.89 4.05
N ASP A 122 8.83 17.46 4.91
CA ASP A 122 8.56 17.29 6.34
C ASP A 122 8.16 18.62 7.02
N GLU A 123 8.83 19.70 6.62
CA GLU A 123 8.55 21.06 7.10
C GLU A 123 7.13 21.49 6.69
N GLN A 124 6.71 21.19 5.45
CA GLN A 124 5.33 21.41 4.98
C GLN A 124 4.30 20.56 5.72
N LEU A 125 4.62 19.30 6.00
CA LEU A 125 3.74 18.35 6.66
C LEU A 125 3.63 18.59 8.18
N GLY A 126 4.49 19.43 8.77
CA GLY A 126 4.38 19.82 10.17
C GLY A 126 4.47 18.65 11.14
N ILE A 127 5.26 17.62 10.82
CA ILE A 127 5.37 16.33 11.53
C ILE A 127 5.68 16.52 13.04
N GLY A 128 6.25 17.65 13.44
CA GLY A 128 6.51 18.00 14.84
C GLY A 128 5.32 18.54 15.66
N LYS A 129 4.14 18.79 15.07
CA LYS A 129 3.00 19.44 15.76
C LYS A 129 1.82 18.52 16.08
N PHE A 130 1.82 17.27 15.57
CA PHE A 130 0.72 16.31 15.75
C PHE A 130 1.11 15.09 16.58
N SER A 131 2.07 15.21 17.52
CA SER A 131 2.32 14.17 18.51
C SER A 131 1.17 14.11 19.52
N ARG A 132 0.11 13.37 19.19
CA ARG A 132 -0.86 12.91 20.20
C ARG A 132 -0.21 11.78 21.01
N SER A 133 -0.54 11.81 22.30
CA SER A 133 -0.10 10.99 23.43
C SER A 133 0.32 9.54 23.13
N ASP A 134 1.40 9.16 23.83
CA ASP A 134 1.95 7.82 24.02
C ASP A 134 0.91 6.68 23.99
N ASP A 135 0.83 5.95 22.88
CA ASP A 135 0.52 4.53 22.92
C ASP A 135 1.57 3.79 22.07
N LYS A 136 2.74 3.57 22.67
CA LYS A 136 3.94 2.97 22.08
C LYS A 136 3.80 1.46 21.79
N SER A 137 2.60 0.89 21.75
CA SER A 137 2.46 -0.56 21.86
C SER A 137 2.40 -1.31 20.54
N GLN A 138 2.04 -0.71 19.39
CA GLN A 138 2.01 -1.43 18.12
C GLN A 138 2.38 -0.53 16.94
N SER A 139 3.51 -0.81 16.28
CA SER A 139 3.79 -0.25 14.95
C SER A 139 2.69 -0.71 14.00
N ARG A 140 1.79 0.20 13.63
CA ARG A 140 0.65 -0.07 12.75
C ARG A 140 0.91 0.31 11.28
N GLY A 141 2.17 0.57 10.93
CA GLY A 141 2.58 0.84 9.55
C GLY A 141 2.97 -0.44 8.82
N CYS A 142 3.00 -0.37 7.49
CA CYS A 142 3.44 -1.49 6.65
C CYS A 142 4.92 -1.82 6.90
N TYR A 143 5.27 -3.11 6.99
CA TYR A 143 6.63 -3.58 7.24
C TYR A 143 7.47 -3.61 5.96
N TYR A 144 7.83 -2.43 5.46
CA TYR A 144 8.71 -2.29 4.30
C TYR A 144 10.16 -2.71 4.60
N THR A 145 10.83 -3.21 3.57
CA THR A 145 12.25 -3.57 3.63
C THR A 145 13.11 -2.32 3.72
N LEU A 146 14.05 -2.30 4.68
CA LEU A 146 14.95 -1.16 4.85
C LEU A 146 16.03 -1.16 3.77
N ILE A 147 16.02 -0.12 2.91
CA ILE A 147 17.00 0.04 1.84
C ILE A 147 18.03 1.10 2.25
N PRO A 148 19.30 0.72 2.49
CA PRO A 148 20.35 1.68 2.78
C PRO A 148 20.61 2.60 1.58
N ARG A 149 20.54 3.92 1.79
CA ARG A 149 20.85 4.90 0.73
C ARG A 149 22.32 4.93 0.35
N VAL A 150 23.18 4.76 1.35
CA VAL A 150 24.66 4.82 1.24
C VAL A 150 25.24 3.62 1.94
N VAL A 151 26.12 2.89 1.25
CA VAL A 151 26.83 1.76 1.84
C VAL A 151 28.08 2.30 2.55
N LYS A 152 28.13 2.10 3.87
CA LYS A 152 29.29 2.44 4.70
C LYS A 152 29.88 1.14 5.26
N ARG A 153 31.05 0.75 4.78
CA ARG A 153 31.84 -0.36 5.35
C ARG A 153 33.13 0.18 5.96
N GLY A 154 33.36 -0.12 7.23
CA GLY A 154 34.58 0.27 7.92
C GLY A 154 35.78 -0.52 7.38
N GLY A 155 36.90 0.16 7.15
CA GLY A 155 38.16 -0.46 6.74
C GLY A 155 38.36 -0.66 5.23
N MET A 156 37.43 -0.22 4.37
CA MET A 156 37.61 -0.23 2.92
C MET A 156 38.40 0.99 2.43
N ASN A 157 39.10 0.85 1.30
CA ASN A 157 39.71 1.99 0.62
C ASN A 157 38.60 2.94 0.12
N VAL A 158 38.90 4.25 0.05
CA VAL A 158 37.98 5.30 -0.42
C VAL A 158 37.53 5.03 -1.86
N GLU A 159 38.44 4.54 -2.71
CA GLU A 159 38.17 4.19 -4.10
C GLU A 159 37.16 3.03 -4.20
N GLU A 160 37.36 1.97 -3.41
CA GLU A 160 36.45 0.82 -3.35
C GLU A 160 35.08 1.22 -2.80
N LEU A 161 35.04 2.06 -1.75
CA LEU A 161 33.79 2.56 -1.18
C LEU A 161 33.02 3.44 -2.18
N THR A 162 33.72 4.24 -2.97
CA THR A 162 33.12 5.05 -4.04
C THR A 162 32.54 4.15 -5.13
N SER A 163 33.31 3.15 -5.58
CA SER A 163 32.84 2.20 -6.61
C SER A 163 31.56 1.45 -6.18
N LEU A 164 31.49 1.05 -4.91
CA LEU A 164 30.33 0.37 -4.32
C LEU A 164 29.08 1.25 -4.20
N ASN A 165 29.25 2.56 -4.11
CA ASN A 165 28.13 3.51 -4.07
C ASN A 165 27.73 3.99 -5.48
N LEU A 166 28.60 3.84 -6.47
CA LEU A 166 28.30 4.07 -7.89
C LEU A 166 27.49 2.92 -8.48
N ASP A 167 27.87 1.67 -8.18
CA ASP A 167 27.10 0.49 -8.55
C ASP A 167 26.61 -0.26 -7.30
N LYS A 168 25.29 -0.26 -7.11
CA LYS A 168 24.62 -0.87 -5.96
C LYS A 168 24.27 -2.35 -6.17
N THR A 169 24.78 -2.99 -7.22
CA THR A 169 24.52 -4.42 -7.53
C THR A 169 24.79 -5.32 -6.32
N GLN A 170 25.93 -5.16 -5.64
CA GLN A 170 26.23 -5.95 -4.43
C GLN A 170 25.27 -5.69 -3.26
N LEU A 171 24.76 -4.45 -3.14
CA LEU A 171 23.77 -4.11 -2.13
C LEU A 171 22.44 -4.80 -2.45
N LEU A 172 22.00 -4.75 -3.71
CA LEU A 172 20.79 -5.41 -4.18
C LEU A 172 20.85 -6.93 -3.93
N GLU A 173 21.95 -7.58 -4.31
CA GLU A 173 22.17 -9.01 -4.06
C GLU A 173 22.11 -9.34 -2.56
N SER A 174 22.74 -8.51 -1.72
CA SER A 174 22.73 -8.72 -0.27
C SER A 174 21.31 -8.62 0.32
N ILE A 175 20.51 -7.66 -0.17
CA ILE A 175 19.11 -7.47 0.26
C ILE A 175 18.26 -8.64 -0.24
N LEU A 176 18.42 -9.05 -1.50
CA LEU A 176 17.69 -10.18 -2.08
C LEU A 176 17.92 -11.46 -1.27
N ILE A 177 19.18 -11.78 -0.95
CA ILE A 177 19.50 -12.98 -0.17
C ILE A 177 18.95 -12.87 1.25
N LYS A 178 19.17 -11.72 1.92
CA LYS A 178 18.86 -11.55 3.34
C LYS A 178 17.37 -11.41 3.64
N ASP A 179 16.68 -10.57 2.87
CA ASP A 179 15.31 -10.14 3.19
C ASP A 179 14.26 -10.78 2.27
N PHE A 180 14.68 -11.31 1.10
CA PHE A 180 13.77 -11.92 0.11
C PHE A 180 14.09 -13.40 -0.21
N GLY A 181 15.04 -14.02 0.48
CA GLY A 181 15.41 -15.42 0.26
C GLY A 181 15.90 -15.74 -1.16
N GLY A 182 16.42 -14.74 -1.88
CA GLY A 182 16.87 -14.85 -3.26
C GLY A 182 15.76 -14.75 -4.32
N SER A 183 14.51 -14.47 -3.93
CA SER A 183 13.40 -14.32 -4.88
C SER A 183 13.25 -12.87 -5.36
N GLU A 184 13.48 -12.65 -6.66
CA GLU A 184 13.23 -11.36 -7.32
C GLU A 184 11.73 -11.01 -7.32
N ASP A 185 10.85 -12.00 -7.49
CA ASP A 185 9.40 -11.81 -7.50
C ASP A 185 8.88 -11.15 -6.21
N LEU A 186 9.47 -11.48 -5.04
CA LEU A 186 9.08 -10.89 -3.77
C LEU A 186 9.51 -9.41 -3.66
N LEU A 187 10.65 -9.05 -4.26
CA LEU A 187 11.12 -7.67 -4.35
C LEU A 187 10.21 -6.86 -5.28
N LEU A 188 9.87 -7.40 -6.45
CA LEU A 188 8.93 -6.78 -7.38
C LEU A 188 7.52 -6.68 -6.78
N GLY A 189 7.11 -7.67 -5.99
CA GLY A 189 5.87 -7.61 -5.23
C GLY A 189 5.84 -6.45 -4.24
N GLU A 190 6.93 -6.19 -3.51
CA GLU A 190 7.02 -5.02 -2.63
C GLU A 190 7.01 -3.69 -3.39
N LEU A 191 7.65 -3.65 -4.56
CA LEU A 191 7.63 -2.48 -5.46
C LEU A 191 6.20 -2.18 -5.92
N GLN A 192 5.44 -3.19 -6.35
CA GLN A 192 4.04 -3.04 -6.75
C GLN A 192 3.15 -2.65 -5.58
N PHE A 193 3.34 -3.29 -4.41
CA PHE A 193 2.55 -3.01 -3.22
C PHE A 193 2.71 -1.54 -2.82
N SER A 194 3.95 -1.07 -2.73
CA SER A 194 4.25 0.31 -2.33
C SER A 194 3.70 1.33 -3.34
N TYR A 195 3.71 1.02 -4.64
CA TYR A 195 3.07 1.88 -5.64
C TYR A 195 1.54 1.95 -5.48
N ILE A 196 0.86 0.81 -5.30
CA ILE A 196 -0.60 0.76 -5.12
C ILE A 196 -1.01 1.42 -3.80
N ALA A 197 -0.30 1.13 -2.70
CA ALA A 197 -0.56 1.74 -1.40
C ALA A 197 -0.34 3.27 -1.42
N PHE A 198 0.62 3.75 -2.23
CA PHE A 198 0.78 5.18 -2.48
C PHE A 198 -0.41 5.76 -3.26
N LEU A 199 -0.78 5.21 -4.42
CA LEU A 199 -1.82 5.81 -5.27
C LEU A 199 -3.23 5.69 -4.68
N MET A 200 -3.58 4.50 -4.18
CA MET A 200 -4.91 4.22 -3.67
C MET A 200 -5.05 4.56 -2.19
N GLY A 201 -3.99 4.31 -1.40
CA GLY A 201 -3.97 4.54 0.04
C GLY A 201 -3.44 5.92 0.44
N GLN A 202 -2.89 6.71 -0.50
CA GLN A 202 -2.27 8.01 -0.21
C GLN A 202 -1.17 7.93 0.86
N SER A 203 -0.53 6.76 0.95
CA SER A 203 0.52 6.47 1.94
C SER A 203 1.84 7.14 1.55
N LEU A 204 2.33 8.03 2.40
CA LEU A 204 3.64 8.66 2.20
C LEU A 204 4.77 7.65 2.46
N ALA A 205 4.59 6.75 3.43
CA ALA A 205 5.55 5.68 3.70
C ALA A 205 5.72 4.78 2.47
N ALA A 206 4.61 4.42 1.81
CA ALA A 206 4.63 3.64 0.58
C ALA A 206 5.35 4.38 -0.57
N PHE A 207 5.09 5.68 -0.74
CA PHE A 207 5.79 6.49 -1.74
C PHE A 207 7.32 6.50 -1.54
N LEU A 208 7.77 6.70 -0.30
CA LEU A 208 9.19 6.73 0.03
C LEU A 208 9.84 5.36 -0.21
N GLN A 209 9.12 4.27 0.07
CA GLN A 209 9.61 2.93 -0.22
C GLN A 209 9.72 2.68 -1.72
N TRP A 210 8.65 2.97 -2.47
CA TRP A 210 8.65 2.85 -3.94
C TRP A 210 9.82 3.60 -4.55
N LYS A 211 10.04 4.86 -4.14
CA LYS A 211 11.16 5.69 -4.59
C LYS A 211 12.52 5.07 -4.25
N SER A 212 12.66 4.46 -3.06
CA SER A 212 13.90 3.83 -2.62
C SER A 212 14.22 2.58 -3.44
N LEU A 213 13.21 1.75 -3.72
CA LEU A 213 13.33 0.58 -4.59
C LEU A 213 13.69 0.96 -6.03
N VAL A 214 12.97 1.92 -6.62
CA VAL A 214 13.27 2.42 -7.97
C VAL A 214 14.70 2.97 -8.02
N SER A 215 15.09 3.79 -7.04
CA SER A 215 16.46 4.33 -7.00
C SER A 215 17.52 3.24 -6.87
N LEU A 216 17.26 2.19 -6.08
CA LEU A 216 18.18 1.06 -5.95
C LEU A 216 18.34 0.34 -7.30
N LEU A 217 17.23 -0.03 -7.94
CA LEU A 217 17.24 -0.75 -9.22
C LEU A 217 17.95 0.05 -10.32
N LEU A 218 17.67 1.36 -10.42
CA LEU A 218 18.32 2.25 -11.38
C LEU A 218 19.80 2.50 -11.09
N SER A 219 20.29 2.20 -9.89
CA SER A 219 21.70 2.32 -9.50
C SER A 219 22.49 1.02 -9.66
N CYS A 220 21.89 -0.05 -10.19
CA CYS A 220 22.55 -1.35 -10.37
C CYS A 220 22.87 -1.59 -11.85
N THR A 221 23.94 -0.98 -12.36
CA THR A 221 24.33 -1.06 -13.77
C THR A 221 24.67 -2.48 -14.23
N GLU A 222 25.39 -3.23 -13.40
CA GLU A 222 25.75 -4.62 -13.70
C GLU A 222 24.56 -5.58 -13.51
N ALA A 223 23.79 -5.47 -12.42
CA ALA A 223 22.63 -6.34 -12.20
C ALA A 223 21.56 -6.20 -13.30
N VAL A 224 21.27 -4.97 -13.71
CA VAL A 224 20.24 -4.70 -14.74
C VAL A 224 20.73 -5.08 -16.13
N SER A 225 22.05 -5.15 -16.38
CA SER A 225 22.59 -5.66 -17.64
C SER A 225 22.69 -7.17 -17.70
N ALA A 226 22.93 -7.83 -16.56
CA ALA A 226 22.99 -9.29 -16.46
C ALA A 226 21.61 -9.98 -16.33
N CYS A 227 20.63 -9.35 -15.66
CA CYS A 227 19.30 -9.94 -15.44
C CYS A 227 18.28 -9.41 -16.47
N VAL A 228 18.00 -10.23 -17.49
CA VAL A 228 16.98 -9.94 -18.52
C VAL A 228 15.56 -9.88 -17.92
N HIS A 229 15.29 -10.63 -16.85
CA HIS A 229 13.97 -10.69 -16.21
C HIS A 229 13.62 -9.40 -15.45
N CYS A 230 14.56 -8.85 -14.66
CA CYS A 230 14.41 -7.54 -14.02
C CYS A 230 14.38 -6.40 -15.04
N ARG A 231 15.17 -6.48 -16.13
CA ARG A 231 15.20 -5.44 -17.17
C ARG A 231 13.88 -5.33 -17.94
N ILE A 232 13.19 -6.45 -18.18
CA ILE A 232 11.88 -6.43 -18.87
C ILE A 232 10.77 -6.06 -17.88
N SER A 233 10.73 -6.66 -16.69
CA SER A 233 9.61 -6.50 -15.75
C SER A 233 9.52 -5.13 -15.05
N VAL A 234 10.61 -4.35 -15.04
CA VAL A 234 10.65 -3.01 -14.41
C VAL A 234 10.38 -1.90 -15.43
N PHE A 235 10.54 -2.16 -16.73
CA PHE A 235 10.53 -1.12 -17.78
C PHE A 235 9.50 -1.33 -18.91
N ASP A 236 8.81 -2.47 -18.94
CA ASP A 236 7.57 -2.69 -19.73
C ASP A 236 6.34 -2.72 -18.80
#